data_AF-A0A175RCE5-F1
#
_entry.id   AF-A0A175RCE5-F1
#
_cell.length_a   1.000
_cell.length_b   1.000
_cell.length_c   1.000
_cell.angle_alpha   90.00
_cell.angle_beta   90.00
_cell.angle_gamma   90.00
#
_symmetry.space_group_name_H-M   'P 1'
#
loop_
_entity.id
_entity.type
_entity.pdbx_description
1 polymer ?
#
loop_
_entity_poly.entity_id
_entity_poly.type
_entity_poly.pdbx_seq_one_letter_code
_entity_poly.pdbx_strand_id
1 'polypeptide(L)'
;MTTAAEALESRREARALRRYVRERAAGRAATEWVTYDDRIRAWTAAASEADATTSGRPWRRVRQPGEPWCAVLGRDLTVARDDALQAVFVALADDDLSGWRRLFLSADRDPERCLSDWRARGRRLLAAVSAEPGTSVGNLAGRFAARGMGKRSLAGV
;
A
#
# COMPACT_ATOMS: atom_id res chain seq x y z
N MET A 1 -21.31 -6.94 -19.11
CA MET A 1 -21.61 -8.20 -18.39
C MET A 1 -20.29 -8.72 -17.86
N THR A 2 -20.09 -8.75 -16.53
CA THR A 2 -18.87 -9.28 -15.92
C THR A 2 -18.87 -10.81 -16.04
N THR A 3 -17.77 -11.39 -16.48
CA THR A 3 -17.65 -12.85 -16.57
C THR A 3 -17.45 -13.46 -15.18
N ALA A 4 -17.76 -14.75 -15.01
CA ALA A 4 -17.51 -15.44 -13.74
C ALA A 4 -16.01 -15.43 -13.37
N ALA A 5 -15.12 -15.48 -14.36
CA ALA A 5 -13.68 -15.40 -14.16
C ALA A 5 -13.26 -14.02 -13.61
N GLU A 6 -13.77 -12.93 -14.18
CA GLU A 6 -13.51 -11.57 -13.69
C GLU A 6 -14.00 -11.38 -12.25
N ALA A 7 -15.17 -11.93 -11.91
CA ALA A 7 -15.69 -11.87 -10.55
C ALA A 7 -14.80 -12.64 -9.55
N LEU A 8 -14.25 -13.78 -9.94
CA LEU A 8 -13.31 -14.56 -9.10
C LEU A 8 -11.99 -13.84 -8.91
N GLU A 9 -11.44 -13.24 -9.96
CA GLU A 9 -10.19 -12.48 -9.87
C GLU A 9 -10.39 -11.25 -8.99
N SER A 10 -11.48 -10.50 -9.18
CA SER A 10 -11.80 -9.35 -8.32
C SER A 10 -11.91 -9.72 -6.84
N ARG A 11 -12.52 -10.87 -6.51
CA ARG A 11 -12.54 -11.39 -5.12
C ARG A 11 -11.15 -11.73 -4.60
N ARG A 12 -10.29 -12.30 -5.44
CA ARG A 12 -8.90 -12.63 -5.07
C ARG A 12 -8.12 -11.35 -4.78
N GLU A 13 -8.24 -10.34 -5.63
CA GLU A 13 -7.63 -9.03 -5.45
C GLU A 13 -8.13 -8.34 -4.19
N ALA A 14 -9.44 -8.41 -3.90
CA ALA A 14 -10.03 -7.85 -2.70
C ALA A 14 -9.49 -8.53 -1.42
N ARG A 15 -9.30 -9.85 -1.45
CA ARG A 15 -8.65 -10.59 -0.35
C ARG A 15 -7.17 -10.21 -0.21
N ALA A 16 -6.45 -10.06 -1.32
CA ALA A 16 -5.06 -9.61 -1.31
C ALA A 16 -4.94 -8.19 -0.73
N LEU A 17 -5.83 -7.28 -1.12
CA LEU A 17 -5.93 -5.92 -0.59
C LEU A 17 -6.13 -5.92 0.93
N ARG A 18 -7.14 -6.66 1.42
CA ARG A 18 -7.42 -6.78 2.86
C ARG A 18 -6.19 -7.29 3.63
N ARG A 19 -5.51 -8.30 3.10
CA ARG A 19 -4.28 -8.84 3.71
C ARG A 19 -3.16 -7.78 3.70
N TYR A 20 -2.95 -7.08 2.59
CA TYR A 20 -1.95 -6.03 2.47
C TYR A 20 -2.12 -4.95 3.53
N VAL A 21 -3.32 -4.36 3.63
CA VAL A 21 -3.57 -3.28 4.60
C VAL A 21 -3.54 -3.78 6.04
N ARG A 22 -3.91 -5.04 6.30
CA ARG A 22 -3.79 -5.66 7.62
C ARG A 22 -2.33 -5.78 8.06
N GLU A 23 -1.46 -6.28 7.18
CA GLU A 23 -0.03 -6.42 7.51
C GLU A 23 0.62 -5.05 7.68
N ARG A 24 0.31 -4.08 6.83
CA ARG A 24 0.77 -2.68 6.98
C ARG A 24 0.29 -2.04 8.27
N ALA A 25 -0.98 -2.22 8.64
CA ALA A 25 -1.52 -1.71 9.90
C ALA A 25 -0.85 -2.32 11.14
N ALA A 26 -0.25 -3.50 11.00
CA ALA A 26 0.53 -4.16 12.04
C ALA A 26 2.03 -3.87 11.97
N GLY A 27 2.49 -3.04 11.03
CA GLY A 27 3.91 -2.79 10.79
C GLY A 27 4.69 -4.04 10.37
N ARG A 28 4.02 -5.05 9.80
CA ARG A 28 4.65 -6.32 9.43
C ARG A 28 5.08 -6.31 7.96
N ALA A 29 6.30 -6.80 7.75
CA ALA A 29 6.85 -7.10 6.44
C ALA A 29 6.66 -8.58 6.11
N ALA A 30 6.76 -8.92 4.82
CA ALA A 30 6.78 -10.29 4.36
C ALA A 30 8.01 -11.03 4.89
N THR A 31 7.81 -12.22 5.42
CA THR A 31 8.89 -13.08 5.91
C THR A 31 9.79 -13.53 4.76
N GLU A 32 11.06 -13.12 4.80
CA GLU A 32 12.07 -13.58 3.84
C GLU A 32 12.72 -14.90 4.23
N TRP A 33 12.77 -15.22 5.52
CA TRP A 33 13.53 -16.34 6.07
C TRP A 33 12.64 -17.24 6.91
N VAL A 34 12.74 -18.56 6.72
CA VAL A 34 12.01 -19.53 7.52
C VAL A 34 12.93 -20.62 8.03
N THR A 35 12.64 -21.09 9.23
CA THR A 35 13.32 -22.21 9.89
C THR A 35 12.35 -23.36 10.05
N TYR A 36 12.85 -24.60 10.02
CA TYR A 36 12.04 -25.77 10.28
C TYR A 36 11.99 -26.05 11.78
N ASP A 37 10.79 -26.08 12.34
CA ASP A 37 10.54 -26.48 13.73
C ASP A 37 10.08 -27.94 13.77
N ASP A 38 10.93 -28.80 14.32
CA ASP A 38 10.69 -30.25 14.39
C ASP A 38 9.56 -30.62 15.35
N ARG A 39 9.30 -29.80 16.38
CA ARG A 39 8.25 -30.07 17.39
C ARG A 39 6.85 -30.03 16.78
N ILE A 40 6.65 -29.11 15.84
CA ILE A 40 5.39 -28.94 15.12
C ILE A 40 5.46 -29.45 13.67
N ARG A 41 6.62 -29.98 13.26
CA ARG A 41 6.93 -30.47 11.91
C ARG A 41 6.56 -29.49 10.81
N ALA A 42 6.91 -28.21 10.99
CA ALA A 42 6.51 -27.15 10.09
C ALA A 42 7.59 -26.07 9.90
N TRP A 43 7.52 -25.35 8.78
CA TRP A 43 8.33 -24.16 8.54
C TRP A 43 7.71 -22.94 9.23
N THR A 44 8.49 -22.27 10.07
CA THR A 44 8.09 -21.08 10.82
C THR A 44 8.85 -19.85 10.36
N ALA A 45 8.23 -18.69 10.46
CA ALA A 45 8.90 -17.42 10.17
C ALA A 45 10.08 -17.18 11.11
N ALA A 46 11.24 -16.88 10.55
CA ALA A 46 12.36 -16.31 11.30
C ALA A 46 12.22 -14.78 11.30
N ALA A 47 12.56 -14.14 12.42
CA ALA A 47 12.46 -12.68 12.55
C ALA A 47 13.56 -11.95 11.77
N SER A 48 14.71 -12.60 11.54
CA SER A 48 15.82 -12.07 10.75
C SER A 48 16.61 -13.17 10.03
N GLU A 49 17.51 -12.76 9.14
CA GLU A 49 18.50 -13.66 8.53
C GLU A 49 19.40 -14.30 9.59
N ALA A 50 19.86 -13.52 10.58
CA ALA A 50 20.67 -14.02 11.67
C ALA A 50 19.92 -15.11 12.44
N ASP A 51 18.68 -14.85 12.84
CA ASP A 51 17.86 -15.84 13.54
C ASP A 51 17.68 -17.11 12.72
N ALA A 52 17.55 -17.02 11.40
CA ALA A 52 17.43 -18.20 10.56
C ALA A 52 18.74 -18.99 10.49
N THR A 53 19.83 -18.32 10.12
CA THR A 53 21.12 -18.92 9.75
C THR A 53 21.93 -19.38 10.97
N THR A 54 21.74 -18.77 12.15
CA THR A 54 22.45 -19.14 13.38
C THR A 54 21.64 -20.02 14.33
N SER A 55 20.38 -20.34 14.01
CA SER A 55 19.50 -21.14 14.88
C SER A 55 19.94 -22.60 15.08
N GLY A 56 20.85 -23.10 14.25
CA GLY A 56 21.19 -24.53 14.19
C GLY A 56 20.07 -25.42 13.61
N ARG A 57 18.96 -24.82 13.17
CA ARG A 57 17.83 -25.52 12.53
C ARG A 57 17.99 -25.48 11.01
N PRO A 58 17.37 -26.44 10.27
CA PRO A 58 17.24 -26.29 8.82
C PRO A 58 16.53 -24.98 8.48
N TRP A 59 17.08 -24.23 7.54
CA TRP A 59 16.55 -22.94 7.13
C TRP A 59 16.42 -22.85 5.61
N ARG A 60 15.59 -21.93 5.13
CA ARG A 60 15.52 -21.56 3.72
C ARG A 60 15.14 -20.09 3.56
N ARG A 61 15.61 -19.48 2.47
CA ARG A 61 15.16 -18.16 2.03
C ARG A 61 13.95 -18.30 1.11
N VAL A 62 12.85 -17.64 1.46
CA VAL A 62 11.60 -17.64 0.68
C VAL A 62 11.71 -16.73 -0.54
N ARG A 63 12.33 -15.56 -0.36
CA ARG A 63 12.61 -14.62 -1.44
C ARG A 63 13.76 -15.13 -2.29
N GLN A 64 13.52 -15.33 -3.58
CA GLN A 64 14.57 -15.67 -4.53
C GLN A 64 15.23 -14.38 -5.06
N PRO A 65 16.58 -14.31 -5.13
CA PRO A 65 17.26 -13.20 -5.75
C PRO A 65 16.79 -13.00 -7.20
N GLY A 66 16.52 -11.75 -7.59
CA GLY A 66 16.09 -11.40 -8.95
C GLY A 66 14.59 -11.59 -9.22
N GLU A 67 13.83 -12.26 -8.34
CA GLU A 67 12.38 -12.34 -8.48
C GLU A 67 11.69 -11.10 -7.88
N PRO A 68 10.60 -10.60 -8.51
CA PRO A 68 9.84 -9.50 -7.94
C PRO A 68 9.24 -9.89 -6.58
N TRP A 69 9.28 -8.95 -5.64
CA TRP A 69 8.88 -9.18 -4.25
C TRP A 69 8.12 -7.96 -3.71
N CYS A 70 6.95 -8.19 -3.14
CA CYS A 70 6.23 -7.20 -2.36
C CYS A 70 6.78 -7.20 -0.93
N ALA A 71 7.21 -6.03 -0.43
CA ALA A 71 7.72 -5.91 0.94
C ALA A 71 6.72 -6.34 2.02
N VAL A 72 5.41 -6.35 1.70
CA VAL A 72 4.31 -6.66 2.63
C VAL A 72 3.77 -8.07 2.43
N LEU A 73 3.57 -8.49 1.18
CA LEU A 73 2.90 -9.74 0.83
C LEU A 73 3.83 -10.80 0.22
N GLY A 74 5.09 -10.49 0.05
CA GLY A 74 6.10 -11.39 -0.50
C GLY A 74 5.88 -11.66 -1.98
N ARG A 75 5.68 -12.93 -2.33
CA ARG A 75 5.46 -13.36 -3.73
C ARG A 75 4.12 -12.92 -4.31
N ASP A 76 3.17 -12.52 -3.47
CA ASP A 76 1.92 -11.96 -3.95
C ASP A 76 2.12 -10.49 -4.32
N LEU A 77 2.14 -10.25 -5.63
CA LEU A 77 2.39 -8.95 -6.23
C LEU A 77 1.10 -8.24 -6.63
N THR A 78 -0.08 -8.80 -6.32
CA THR A 78 -1.38 -8.28 -6.78
C THR A 78 -1.55 -6.80 -6.44
N VAL A 79 -1.20 -6.40 -5.22
CA VAL A 79 -1.27 -5.00 -4.79
C VAL A 79 -0.07 -4.18 -5.32
N ALA A 80 1.12 -4.78 -5.35
CA ALA A 80 2.34 -4.09 -5.77
C ALA A 80 2.35 -3.72 -7.26
N ARG A 81 1.65 -4.48 -8.10
CA ARG A 81 1.51 -4.23 -9.55
C ARG A 81 0.33 -3.33 -9.92
N ASP A 82 -0.47 -2.92 -8.94
CA ASP A 82 -1.65 -2.09 -9.17
C ASP A 82 -1.30 -0.62 -8.94
N ASP A 83 -0.91 0.06 -10.02
CA ASP A 83 -0.48 1.45 -9.98
C ASP A 83 -1.54 2.38 -9.37
N ALA A 84 -2.83 2.10 -9.59
CA ALA A 84 -3.91 2.90 -9.02
C ALA A 84 -3.97 2.74 -7.50
N LEU A 85 -3.84 1.51 -6.98
CA LEU A 85 -3.73 1.30 -5.53
C LEU A 85 -2.46 1.93 -4.96
N GLN A 86 -1.31 1.76 -5.63
CA GLN A 86 -0.05 2.37 -5.20
C GLN A 86 -0.17 3.90 -5.11
N ALA A 87 -0.86 4.55 -6.06
CA ALA A 87 -1.11 5.98 -6.03
C ALA A 87 -1.97 6.44 -4.83
N VAL A 88 -2.85 5.58 -4.30
CA VAL A 88 -3.57 5.89 -3.05
C VAL A 88 -2.65 5.74 -1.85
N PHE A 89 -1.81 4.70 -1.84
CA PHE A 89 -0.96 4.35 -0.71
C PHE A 89 0.25 5.26 -0.55
N VAL A 90 0.79 5.83 -1.63
CA VAL A 90 1.93 6.77 -1.57
C VAL A 90 1.61 8.04 -0.76
N ALA A 91 0.32 8.36 -0.60
CA ALA A 91 -0.12 9.47 0.24
C ALA A 91 -0.06 9.15 1.76
N LEU A 92 0.21 7.90 2.13
CA LEU A 92 0.43 7.47 3.51
C LEU A 92 1.92 7.22 3.72
N ALA A 93 2.46 7.74 4.83
CA ALA A 93 3.81 7.37 5.24
C ALA A 93 3.87 5.86 5.58
N ASP A 94 5.03 5.24 5.38
CA ASP A 94 5.23 3.82 5.67
C ASP A 94 5.01 3.49 7.16
N ASP A 95 5.31 4.44 8.03
CA ASP A 95 5.20 4.37 9.49
C ASP A 95 3.88 4.94 10.04
N ASP A 96 2.96 5.43 9.19
CA ASP A 96 1.63 5.90 9.63
C ASP A 96 0.69 4.73 9.95
N LEU A 97 1.00 4.00 11.02
CA LEU A 97 0.23 2.83 11.46
C LEU A 97 -1.24 3.16 11.72
N SER A 98 -1.55 4.40 12.14
CA SER A 98 -2.92 4.85 12.39
C SER A 98 -3.69 5.05 11.09
N GLY A 99 -3.07 5.64 10.07
CA GLY A 99 -3.59 5.71 8.71
C GLY A 99 -3.88 4.33 8.14
N TRP A 100 -2.90 3.43 8.24
CA TRP A 100 -3.04 2.04 7.78
C TRP A 100 -4.16 1.29 8.52
N ARG A 101 -4.31 1.49 9.84
CA ARG A 101 -5.38 0.86 10.61
C ARG A 101 -6.77 1.33 10.18
N ARG A 102 -6.94 2.61 9.82
CA ARG A 102 -8.21 3.13 9.28
C ARG A 102 -8.56 2.50 7.94
N LEU A 103 -7.57 2.32 7.06
CA LEU A 103 -7.76 1.60 5.80
C LEU A 103 -8.12 0.14 6.04
N PHE A 104 -7.43 -0.54 6.95
CA PHE A 104 -7.74 -1.92 7.31
C PHE A 104 -9.18 -2.07 7.81
N LEU A 105 -9.66 -1.23 8.72
CA LEU A 105 -11.03 -1.30 9.21
C LEU A 105 -12.08 -1.15 8.09
N SER A 106 -11.78 -0.31 7.09
CA SER A 106 -12.64 -0.15 5.92
C SER A 106 -12.63 -1.42 5.05
N ALA A 107 -11.44 -1.92 4.71
CA ALA A 107 -11.27 -3.11 3.87
C ALA A 107 -11.68 -4.42 4.57
N ASP A 108 -11.68 -4.46 5.90
CA ASP A 108 -12.14 -5.62 6.66
C ASP A 108 -13.66 -5.79 6.55
N ARG A 109 -14.38 -4.66 6.54
CA ARG A 109 -15.83 -4.64 6.43
C ARG A 109 -16.31 -4.92 5.01
N ASP A 110 -15.68 -4.30 4.01
CA ASP A 110 -16.08 -4.45 2.61
C ASP A 110 -14.86 -4.29 1.67
N PRO A 111 -14.10 -5.37 1.44
CA PRO A 111 -12.87 -5.31 0.66
C PRO A 111 -13.12 -5.09 -0.84
N GLU A 112 -14.21 -5.59 -1.41
CA GLU A 112 -14.54 -5.44 -2.83
C GLU A 112 -14.89 -4.00 -3.16
N ARG A 113 -15.72 -3.37 -2.31
CA ARG A 113 -16.02 -1.94 -2.45
C ARG A 113 -14.76 -1.09 -2.28
N CYS A 114 -13.95 -1.36 -1.26
CA CYS A 114 -12.69 -0.62 -1.04
C CYS A 114 -11.76 -0.76 -2.24
N LEU A 115 -11.63 -1.96 -2.82
CA LEU A 115 -10.82 -2.19 -4.01
C LEU A 115 -11.29 -1.31 -5.17
N SER A 116 -12.59 -1.30 -5.46
CA SER A 116 -13.17 -0.48 -6.54
C SER A 116 -12.98 1.02 -6.29
N ASP A 117 -13.36 1.49 -5.10
CA ASP A 117 -13.32 2.90 -4.70
C ASP A 117 -11.88 3.44 -4.71
N TRP A 118 -10.93 2.68 -4.17
CA TRP A 118 -9.53 3.09 -4.08
C TRP A 118 -8.85 3.06 -5.45
N ARG A 119 -9.13 2.07 -6.30
CA ARG A 119 -8.66 2.10 -7.69
C ARG A 119 -9.20 3.29 -8.46
N ALA A 120 -10.49 3.61 -8.29
CA ALA A 120 -11.09 4.79 -8.93
C ALA A 120 -10.43 6.09 -8.46
N ARG A 121 -10.16 6.22 -7.15
CA ARG A 121 -9.41 7.34 -6.58
C ARG A 121 -7.98 7.40 -7.12
N GLY A 122 -7.28 6.27 -7.15
CA GLY A 122 -5.92 6.14 -7.67
C GLY A 122 -5.78 6.60 -9.10
N ARG A 123 -6.68 6.15 -9.99
CA ARG A 123 -6.72 6.60 -11.38
C ARG A 123 -6.90 8.12 -11.50
N ARG A 124 -7.72 8.73 -10.64
CA ARG A 124 -7.88 10.20 -10.62
C ARG A 124 -6.60 10.91 -10.17
N LEU A 125 -5.89 10.36 -9.18
CA LEU A 125 -4.60 10.90 -8.74
C LEU A 125 -3.55 10.82 -9.84
N LEU A 126 -3.42 9.66 -10.49
CA LEU A 126 -2.50 9.47 -11.61
C LEU A 126 -2.82 10.44 -12.75
N ALA A 127 -4.09 10.55 -13.15
CA ALA A 127 -4.51 11.48 -14.20
C ALA A 127 -4.20 12.95 -13.86
N ALA A 128 -4.39 13.36 -12.59
CA ALA A 128 -4.10 14.72 -12.15
C ALA A 128 -2.59 15.05 -12.17
N VAL A 129 -1.73 14.06 -11.91
CA VAL A 129 -0.26 14.23 -11.94
C VAL A 129 0.29 14.12 -13.37
N SER A 130 -0.32 13.31 -14.22
CA SER A 130 0.11 13.13 -15.63
C SER A 130 -0.35 14.25 -16.56
N ALA A 131 -1.34 15.04 -16.18
CA ALA A 131 -1.59 16.30 -16.88
C ALA A 131 -0.35 17.18 -16.70
N GLU A 132 0.32 17.54 -17.80
CA GLU A 132 1.33 18.62 -17.76
C GLU A 132 0.75 19.79 -16.96
N PRO A 133 1.54 20.52 -16.17
CA PRO A 133 1.10 21.77 -15.58
C PRO A 133 0.92 22.80 -16.70
N GLY A 134 -0.11 22.60 -17.53
CA GLY A 134 -0.66 23.57 -18.43
C GLY A 134 -1.14 24.70 -17.57
N THR A 135 -0.41 25.81 -17.67
CA THR A 135 -0.75 27.16 -17.26
C THR A 135 -2.14 27.23 -16.66
N SER A 136 -2.25 26.94 -15.36
CA SER A 136 -3.49 27.16 -14.64
C SER A 136 -3.72 28.66 -14.60
N VAL A 137 -4.40 29.18 -15.62
CA VAL A 137 -5.09 30.48 -15.59
C VAL A 137 -6.31 30.30 -14.68
N GLY A 138 -6.04 29.95 -13.42
CA GLY A 138 -7.03 29.84 -12.38
C GLY A 138 -7.30 31.23 -11.83
N ASN A 139 -8.56 31.61 -11.77
CA ASN A 139 -9.08 32.85 -11.16
C ASN A 139 -8.58 33.13 -9.72
N LEU A 140 -7.87 32.19 -9.09
CA LEU A 140 -7.17 32.38 -7.82
C LEU A 140 -5.90 33.23 -7.94
N ALA A 141 -5.20 33.21 -9.08
CA ALA A 141 -4.03 34.06 -9.29
C ALA A 141 -4.39 35.56 -9.25
N GLY A 142 -5.57 35.92 -9.74
CA GLY A 142 -6.10 37.30 -9.66
C GLY A 142 -6.46 37.75 -8.24
N ARG A 143 -6.84 36.83 -7.34
CA ARG A 143 -7.21 37.17 -5.95
C ARG A 143 -6.03 37.57 -5.08
N PHE A 144 -4.80 37.18 -5.46
CA PHE A 144 -3.57 37.57 -4.77
C PHE A 144 -2.77 38.66 -5.51
N ALA A 145 -3.25 39.12 -6.67
CA ALA A 145 -2.62 40.20 -7.44
C ALA A 145 -2.87 41.60 -6.84
N ALA A 146 -3.81 41.73 -5.90
CA ALA A 146 -4.03 42.97 -5.16
C ALA A 146 -2.91 43.19 -4.12
N ARG A 147 -2.13 44.25 -4.31
CA ARG A 147 -1.08 44.71 -3.39
C ARG A 147 -1.69 44.97 -2.01
N GLY A 148 -1.50 44.06 -1.04
CA GLY A 148 -1.88 44.25 0.36
C GLY A 148 -2.52 43.07 1.10
N MET A 149 -2.91 41.97 0.44
CA MET A 149 -3.56 40.82 1.10
C MET A 149 -2.69 39.55 1.19
N GLY A 150 -1.39 39.72 1.42
CA GLY A 150 -0.50 38.59 1.74
C GLY A 150 -0.50 38.25 3.24
N LYS A 151 -0.10 37.02 3.60
CA LYS A 151 -0.05 36.42 4.96
C LYS A 151 0.58 37.27 6.10
N ARG A 152 1.13 38.45 5.81
CA ARG A 152 1.66 39.38 6.82
C ARG A 152 0.56 40.23 7.48
N SER A 153 -0.67 40.25 6.95
CA SER A 153 -1.80 40.98 7.56
C SER A 153 -2.51 40.25 8.71
N LEU A 154 -2.03 39.07 9.13
CA LEU A 154 -2.50 38.35 10.32
C LEU A 154 -1.52 38.41 11.51
N ALA A 155 -0.49 39.25 11.43
CA ALA A 155 0.43 39.52 12.52
C ALA A 155 0.47 41.03 12.79
N GLY A 156 -0.62 41.57 13.34
CA GLY A 156 -0.67 42.96 13.79
C GLY A 156 -2.09 43.51 13.90
N VAL A 157 -2.51 43.71 15.16
CA VAL A 157 -3.77 44.28 15.68
C VAL A 157 -4.90 43.28 15.92
#